data_AF-U1N7A7-F1
#
_entry.id   AF-U1N7A7-F1
#
_cell.length_a   1.000
_cell.length_b   1.000
_cell.length_c   1.000
_cell.angle_alpha   90.00
_cell.angle_beta   90.00
_cell.angle_gamma   90.00
#
_symmetry.space_group_name_H-M   'P 1'
#
loop_
_entity.id
_entity.type
_entity.pdbx_description
1 polymer ?
#
loop_
_entity_poly.entity_id
_entity_poly.type
_entity_poly.pdbx_seq_one_letter_code
_entity_poly.pdbx_strand_id
1 'polypeptide(L)'
;MGNTDHLRTDMYSEDLETMQPTPAFDSAGFGDEIAVLASDEIQIHVWGGDWCGDCRRQLPDFAAALQAADIPPSRVHNHPVEKDAEGNKAGPLVDRYNIEYIPTVVVEQDGTEIARFVESAPVPIVVHLAEALREG
;
A
#
# COMPACT_ATOMS: atom_id res chain seq x y z
N MET A 1 35.56 20.59 -10.23
CA MET A 1 35.70 19.51 -9.23
C MET A 1 34.82 19.87 -8.04
N GLY A 2 33.97 18.94 -7.59
CA GLY A 2 33.02 19.12 -6.47
C GLY A 2 31.59 19.34 -6.93
N ASN A 3 30.99 18.39 -7.66
CA ASN A 3 30.16 17.28 -7.17
C ASN A 3 28.66 17.66 -7.12
N THR A 4 28.03 17.55 -8.28
CA THR A 4 26.59 17.61 -8.49
C THR A 4 26.00 16.24 -8.16
N ASP A 5 25.79 15.90 -6.88
CA ASP A 5 25.07 14.65 -6.55
C ASP A 5 24.53 14.57 -5.11
N HIS A 6 23.85 15.62 -4.62
CA HIS A 6 23.17 15.59 -3.31
C HIS A 6 21.68 15.97 -3.37
N LEU A 7 21.11 16.07 -4.58
CA LEU A 7 19.67 16.37 -4.75
C LEU A 7 18.92 15.23 -5.44
N ARG A 8 19.53 14.04 -5.58
CA ARG A 8 18.93 12.88 -6.25
C ARG A 8 18.60 11.70 -5.33
N THR A 9 19.05 11.72 -4.08
CA THR A 9 18.89 10.57 -3.18
C THR A 9 17.65 10.68 -2.28
N ASP A 10 17.16 11.89 -2.01
CA ASP A 10 15.97 12.12 -1.16
C ASP A 10 14.63 11.94 -1.88
N MET A 11 14.63 11.61 -3.19
CA MET A 11 13.42 11.36 -3.97
C MET A 11 12.99 9.88 -3.98
N TYR A 12 13.88 8.97 -3.56
CA TYR A 12 13.62 7.52 -3.56
C TYR A 12 13.13 6.99 -2.21
N SER A 13 12.93 7.86 -1.21
CA SER A 13 12.43 7.44 0.10
C SER A 13 10.91 7.50 0.23
N GLU A 14 10.16 7.93 -0.79
CA GLU A 14 8.69 7.98 -0.75
C GLU A 14 8.03 6.89 -1.61
N ASP A 15 8.77 6.24 -2.50
CA ASP A 15 8.27 5.16 -3.35
C ASP A 15 8.79 3.80 -2.86
N LEU A 16 7.88 2.90 -2.51
CA LEU A 16 8.18 1.50 -2.20
C LEU A 16 8.42 0.72 -3.50
N GLU A 17 9.57 0.05 -3.65
CA GLU A 17 9.80 -0.84 -4.80
C GLU A 17 8.75 -1.97 -4.84
N THR A 18 8.31 -2.40 -3.66
CA THR A 18 7.23 -3.38 -3.49
C THR A 18 5.87 -2.90 -3.98
N MET A 19 5.69 -1.61 -4.26
CA MET A 19 4.49 -1.04 -4.90
C MET A 19 4.62 -0.87 -6.42
N GLN A 20 5.64 -1.49 -7.04
CA GLN A 20 5.68 -1.61 -8.49
C GLN A 20 4.69 -2.69 -8.97
N PRO A 21 3.77 -2.37 -9.89
CA PRO A 21 2.77 -3.33 -10.37
C PRO A 21 3.43 -4.46 -11.15
N THR A 22 3.03 -5.70 -10.86
CA THR A 22 3.51 -6.87 -11.62
C THR A 22 2.63 -7.12 -12.86
N PRO A 23 3.23 -7.44 -14.02
CA PRO A 23 2.46 -7.82 -15.22
C PRO A 23 1.80 -9.22 -15.10
N ALA A 24 2.12 -9.97 -14.04
CA ALA A 24 1.57 -11.31 -13.81
C ALA A 24 0.15 -11.29 -13.21
N PHE A 25 -0.30 -10.15 -12.70
CA PHE A 25 -1.62 -10.01 -12.09
C PHE A 25 -2.72 -10.06 -13.16
N ASP A 26 -3.66 -10.99 -13.02
CA ASP A 26 -4.83 -11.12 -13.91
C ASP A 26 -6.00 -10.28 -13.40
N SER A 27 -6.04 -9.01 -13.79
CA SER A 27 -7.09 -8.08 -13.36
C SER A 27 -8.50 -8.49 -13.79
N ALA A 28 -8.64 -9.29 -14.86
CA ALA A 28 -9.95 -9.75 -15.31
C ALA A 28 -10.63 -10.67 -14.29
N GLY A 29 -9.84 -11.37 -13.46
CA GLY A 29 -10.34 -12.20 -12.37
C GLY A 29 -10.84 -11.44 -11.15
N PHE A 30 -10.59 -10.12 -11.07
CA PHE A 30 -10.89 -9.27 -9.90
C PHE A 30 -11.71 -8.02 -10.25
N GLY A 31 -12.44 -8.05 -11.38
CA GLY A 31 -13.13 -6.86 -11.91
C GLY A 31 -14.13 -6.23 -10.94
N ASP A 32 -14.88 -7.06 -10.21
CA ASP A 32 -15.87 -6.59 -9.25
C ASP A 32 -15.23 -5.95 -8.01
N GLU A 33 -14.10 -6.50 -7.54
CA GLU A 33 -13.32 -5.97 -6.41
C GLU A 33 -12.62 -4.66 -6.79
N ILE A 34 -12.02 -4.62 -7.98
CA ILE A 34 -11.38 -3.43 -8.55
C ILE A 34 -12.38 -2.28 -8.67
N ALA A 35 -13.60 -2.56 -9.14
CA ALA A 35 -14.65 -1.54 -9.28
C ALA A 35 -15.05 -0.90 -7.94
N VAL A 36 -14.97 -1.64 -6.82
CA VAL A 36 -15.26 -1.09 -5.48
C VAL A 36 -14.20 -0.07 -5.06
N LEU A 37 -12.93 -0.35 -5.37
CA LEU A 37 -11.83 0.57 -5.02
C LEU A 37 -11.86 1.86 -5.86
N ALA A 38 -12.45 1.83 -7.06
CA ALA A 38 -12.49 2.97 -7.98
C ALA A 38 -13.39 4.17 -7.54
N SER A 39 -13.99 4.13 -6.34
CA SER A 39 -14.70 5.29 -5.76
C SER A 39 -13.80 6.54 -5.75
N ASP A 40 -14.32 7.75 -5.98
CA ASP A 40 -13.55 9.01 -6.03
C ASP A 40 -13.21 9.62 -4.66
N GLU A 41 -13.78 9.10 -3.58
CA GLU A 41 -13.74 9.74 -2.26
C GLU A 41 -12.74 9.12 -1.27
N ILE A 42 -12.20 7.96 -1.60
CA ILE A 42 -11.25 7.23 -0.75
C ILE A 42 -9.79 7.70 -0.87
N GLN A 43 -9.00 7.50 0.18
CA GLN A 43 -7.54 7.61 0.21
C GLN A 43 -6.97 6.27 0.67
N ILE A 44 -5.91 5.81 0.04
CA ILE A 44 -5.30 4.50 0.29
C ILE A 44 -3.93 4.72 0.89
N HIS A 45 -3.72 4.28 2.12
CA HIS A 45 -2.44 4.34 2.82
C HIS A 45 -1.82 2.95 2.88
N VAL A 46 -0.59 2.80 2.40
CA VAL A 46 0.12 1.52 2.31
C VAL A 46 1.37 1.57 3.17
N TRP A 47 1.41 0.78 4.24
CA TRP A 47 2.63 0.54 5.00
C TRP A 47 3.30 -0.74 4.50
N GLY A 48 4.50 -0.58 3.97
CA GLY A 48 5.28 -1.67 3.40
C GLY A 48 6.77 -1.48 3.64
N GLY A 49 7.54 -2.53 3.43
CA GLY A 49 8.99 -2.46 3.50
C GLY A 49 9.60 -3.32 2.42
N ASP A 50 10.53 -2.76 1.66
CA ASP A 50 11.18 -3.47 0.56
C ASP A 50 12.08 -4.60 1.04
N TRP A 51 12.35 -4.69 2.34
CA TRP A 51 13.02 -5.82 2.99
C TRP A 51 12.05 -6.96 3.36
N CYS A 52 10.73 -6.74 3.38
CA CYS A 52 9.74 -7.68 3.87
C CYS A 52 9.32 -8.70 2.79
N GLY A 53 9.29 -9.98 3.16
CA GLY A 53 8.90 -11.07 2.25
C GLY A 53 7.42 -11.01 1.86
N ASP A 54 6.54 -10.72 2.82
CA ASP A 54 5.10 -10.59 2.59
C ASP A 54 4.78 -9.36 1.73
N CYS A 55 5.44 -8.22 1.96
CA CYS A 55 5.29 -7.04 1.11
C CYS A 55 5.65 -7.35 -0.35
N ARG A 56 6.81 -7.98 -0.59
CA ARG A 56 7.22 -8.39 -1.94
C ARG A 56 6.28 -9.39 -2.61
N ARG A 57 5.54 -10.18 -1.84
CA ARG A 57 4.57 -11.14 -2.38
C ARG A 57 3.23 -10.50 -2.69
N GLN A 58 2.76 -9.56 -1.87
CA GLN A 58 1.37 -9.11 -1.90
C GLN A 58 1.20 -7.72 -2.54
N LEU A 59 2.14 -6.80 -2.30
CA LEU A 59 2.00 -5.41 -2.77
C LEU A 59 2.11 -5.26 -4.30
N PRO A 60 2.91 -6.04 -5.05
CA PRO A 60 2.94 -5.90 -6.51
C PRO A 60 1.60 -6.25 -7.19
N ASP A 61 0.90 -7.27 -6.70
CA ASP A 61 -0.44 -7.63 -7.19
C ASP A 61 -1.45 -6.54 -6.83
N PHE A 62 -1.37 -6.00 -5.60
CA PHE A 62 -2.24 -4.90 -5.17
C PHE A 62 -2.00 -3.63 -5.99
N ALA A 63 -0.74 -3.27 -6.25
CA ALA A 63 -0.39 -2.14 -7.11
C ALA A 63 -0.94 -2.33 -8.54
N ALA A 64 -0.89 -3.54 -9.09
CA ALA A 64 -1.51 -3.84 -10.38
C ALA A 64 -3.03 -3.71 -10.35
N ALA A 65 -3.69 -4.08 -9.24
CA ALA A 65 -5.13 -3.86 -9.05
C ALA A 65 -5.47 -2.35 -8.99
N LEU A 66 -4.69 -1.54 -8.26
CA LEU A 66 -4.86 -0.09 -8.21
C LEU A 66 -4.68 0.56 -9.58
N GLN A 67 -3.70 0.10 -10.36
CA GLN A 67 -3.49 0.54 -11.74
C GLN A 67 -4.67 0.16 -12.64
N ALA A 68 -5.21 -1.06 -12.52
CA ALA A 68 -6.37 -1.50 -13.27
C ALA A 68 -7.66 -0.75 -12.88
N ALA A 69 -7.74 -0.27 -11.64
CA ALA A 69 -8.81 0.57 -11.12
C ALA A 69 -8.70 2.05 -11.55
N ASP A 70 -7.64 2.43 -12.27
CA ASP A 70 -7.33 3.82 -12.65
C ASP A 70 -7.27 4.78 -11.45
N ILE A 71 -6.80 4.29 -10.30
CA ILE A 71 -6.63 5.12 -9.10
C ILE A 71 -5.50 6.12 -9.36
N PRO A 72 -5.75 7.44 -9.24
CA PRO A 72 -4.70 8.43 -9.44
C PRO A 72 -3.64 8.28 -8.33
N PRO A 73 -2.34 8.40 -8.67
CA PRO A 73 -1.25 8.26 -7.70
C PRO A 73 -1.38 9.17 -6.48
N SER A 74 -2.02 10.34 -6.63
CA SER A 74 -2.26 11.27 -5.52
C SER A 74 -3.18 10.74 -4.42
N ARG A 75 -3.85 9.61 -4.64
CA ARG A 75 -4.74 8.94 -3.67
C ARG A 75 -4.07 7.73 -3.01
N VAL A 76 -2.87 7.36 -3.43
CA VAL A 76 -2.10 6.25 -2.87
C VAL A 76 -0.90 6.83 -2.14
N HIS A 77 -0.86 6.61 -0.83
CA HIS A 77 0.15 7.15 0.07
C HIS A 77 1.02 5.99 0.58
N ASN A 78 2.23 5.90 0.07
CA ASN A 78 3.18 4.89 0.49
C ASN A 78 3.92 5.35 1.75
N HIS A 79 3.97 4.50 2.76
CA HIS A 79 4.65 4.74 4.02
C HIS A 79 5.72 3.66 4.22
N PRO A 80 6.99 3.96 3.92
CA PRO A 80 8.07 3.01 4.12
C PRO A 80 8.24 2.67 5.59
N VAL A 81 8.35 1.38 5.87
CA VAL A 81 8.55 0.86 7.20
C VAL A 81 9.90 0.17 7.28
N GLU A 82 10.69 0.56 8.28
CA GLU A 82 11.98 -0.01 8.62
C GLU A 82 11.88 -0.85 9.89
N LYS A 83 13.00 -1.47 10.28
CA LYS A 83 13.18 -2.07 11.60
C LYS A 83 14.09 -1.17 12.43
N ASP A 84 13.64 -0.77 13.62
CA ASP A 84 14.50 -0.09 14.59
C ASP A 84 15.60 -1.02 15.15
N ALA A 85 16.42 -0.49 16.07
CA ALA A 85 17.52 -1.25 16.67
C ALA A 85 17.04 -2.46 17.49
N GLU A 86 15.82 -2.41 17.98
CA GLU A 86 15.13 -3.45 18.75
C GLU A 86 14.33 -4.41 17.85
N GLY A 87 14.24 -4.13 16.56
CA GLY A 87 13.54 -4.93 15.55
C GLY A 87 12.05 -4.60 15.37
N ASN A 88 11.54 -3.56 16.04
CA ASN A 88 10.16 -3.09 15.88
C ASN A 88 9.98 -2.34 14.57
N LYS A 89 8.72 -2.23 14.13
CA LYS A 89 8.35 -1.44 12.95
C LYS A 89 8.48 0.04 13.28
N ALA A 90 9.18 0.79 12.44
CA ALA A 90 9.32 2.23 12.57
C ALA A 90 9.18 2.90 11.19
N GLY A 91 8.63 4.10 11.16
CA GLY A 91 8.42 4.84 9.91
C GLY A 91 7.29 5.86 10.01
N PRO A 92 6.97 6.56 8.91
CA PRO A 92 5.90 7.52 8.85
C PRO A 92 4.57 6.94 9.33
N LEU A 93 3.95 7.63 10.29
CA LEU A 93 2.59 7.34 10.79
C LEU A 93 2.40 5.94 11.43
N VAL A 94 3.46 5.14 11.62
CA VAL A 94 3.39 3.78 12.21
C VAL A 94 2.68 3.77 13.56
N ASP A 95 3.10 4.64 14.49
CA ASP A 95 2.48 4.72 15.82
C ASP A 95 1.04 5.25 15.75
N ARG A 96 0.79 6.23 14.86
CA ARG A 96 -0.53 6.86 14.73
C ARG A 96 -1.59 5.89 14.24
N TYR A 97 -1.22 4.98 13.33
CA TYR A 97 -2.12 3.98 12.74
C TYR A 97 -2.01 2.59 13.37
N ASN A 98 -1.24 2.46 14.46
CA ASN A 98 -0.98 1.22 15.18
C ASN A 98 -0.50 0.08 14.23
N ILE A 99 0.52 0.37 13.43
CA ILE A 99 1.06 -0.57 12.44
C ILE A 99 2.02 -1.56 13.12
N GLU A 100 1.50 -2.71 13.49
CA GLU A 100 2.28 -3.80 14.11
C GLU A 100 2.88 -4.76 13.06
N TYR A 101 2.20 -4.93 11.93
CA TYR A 101 2.52 -5.90 10.88
C TYR A 101 2.52 -5.24 9.49
N ILE A 102 3.32 -5.77 8.56
CA ILE A 102 3.37 -5.27 7.18
C ILE A 102 3.39 -6.41 6.15
N PRO A 103 2.64 -6.32 5.05
CA PRO A 103 1.94 -5.11 4.61
C PRO A 103 0.67 -4.83 5.41
N THR A 104 0.40 -3.56 5.64
CA THR A 104 -0.89 -3.06 6.13
C THR A 104 -1.40 -2.03 5.13
N VAL A 105 -2.67 -2.11 4.76
CA VAL A 105 -3.32 -1.13 3.88
C VAL A 105 -4.54 -0.59 4.59
N VAL A 106 -4.66 0.74 4.66
CA VAL A 106 -5.82 1.43 5.23
C VAL A 106 -6.51 2.22 4.13
N VAL A 107 -7.83 2.14 4.07
CA VAL A 107 -8.67 2.98 3.23
C VAL A 107 -9.39 3.98 4.11
N GLU A 108 -9.24 5.26 3.80
CA GLU A 108 -9.94 6.35 4.46
C GLU A 108 -10.93 7.01 3.52
N GLN A 109 -12.03 7.52 4.05
CA GLN A 109 -12.93 8.47 3.39
C GLN A 109 -13.18 9.64 4.36
N ASP A 110 -13.00 10.87 3.89
CA ASP A 110 -13.10 12.09 4.72
C ASP A 110 -12.26 12.04 6.02
N GLY A 111 -11.08 11.39 5.95
CA GLY A 111 -10.17 11.22 7.08
C GLY A 111 -10.63 10.21 8.13
N THR A 112 -11.67 9.43 7.83
CA THR A 112 -12.14 8.30 8.64
C THR A 112 -11.70 7.00 8.01
N GLU A 113 -11.03 6.14 8.77
CA GLU A 113 -10.72 4.77 8.36
C GLU A 113 -12.02 3.96 8.20
N ILE A 114 -12.24 3.44 6.98
CA ILE A 114 -13.43 2.65 6.62
C ILE A 114 -13.09 1.20 6.26
N ALA A 115 -11.83 0.90 5.95
CA ALA A 115 -11.35 -0.47 5.75
C ALA A 115 -9.86 -0.59 6.09
N ARG A 116 -9.45 -1.78 6.56
CA ARG A 116 -8.05 -2.10 6.85
C ARG A 116 -7.75 -3.55 6.49
N PHE A 117 -6.66 -3.73 5.74
CA PHE A 117 -6.00 -5.01 5.52
C PHE A 117 -4.76 -5.11 6.41
N VAL A 118 -4.52 -6.28 7.00
CA VAL A 118 -3.28 -6.64 7.71
C VAL A 118 -2.79 -7.97 7.15
N GLU A 119 -1.47 -8.19 7.12
CA GLU A 119 -0.80 -9.34 6.47
C GLU A 119 -1.39 -10.73 6.77
N SER A 120 -2.09 -10.90 7.89
CA SER A 120 -2.69 -12.16 8.35
C SER A 120 -4.03 -12.49 7.69
N ALA A 121 -4.59 -11.60 6.87
CA ALA A 121 -5.84 -11.85 6.18
C ALA A 121 -5.73 -13.04 5.21
N PRO A 122 -6.78 -13.87 5.07
CA PRO A 122 -6.70 -15.14 4.32
C PRO A 122 -6.87 -14.99 2.80
N VAL A 123 -7.17 -13.78 2.33
CA VAL A 123 -7.46 -13.47 0.92
C VAL A 123 -6.59 -12.31 0.43
N PRO A 124 -6.41 -12.13 -0.89
CA PRO A 124 -5.64 -11.03 -1.45
C PRO A 124 -6.14 -9.65 -0.97
N ILE A 125 -5.23 -8.67 -0.90
CA ILE A 125 -5.52 -7.30 -0.42
C ILE A 125 -6.75 -6.70 -1.11
N VAL A 126 -6.82 -6.78 -2.44
CA VAL A 126 -7.93 -6.22 -3.22
C VAL A 126 -9.28 -6.84 -2.85
N VAL A 127 -9.32 -8.16 -2.61
CA VAL A 127 -10.53 -8.89 -2.21
C VAL A 127 -10.96 -8.46 -0.82
N HIS A 128 -10.03 -8.48 0.13
CA HIS A 128 -10.32 -8.13 1.52
C HIS A 128 -10.86 -6.70 1.65
N LEU A 129 -10.23 -5.73 0.98
CA LEU A 129 -10.66 -4.34 1.03
C LEU A 129 -12.02 -4.15 0.33
N ALA A 130 -12.25 -4.81 -0.81
CA ALA A 130 -13.53 -4.72 -1.50
C ALA A 130 -14.68 -5.33 -0.68
N GLU A 131 -14.44 -6.43 0.04
CA GLU A 131 -15.41 -7.00 0.98
C GLU A 131 -15.71 -6.02 2.12
N ALA A 132 -14.68 -5.49 2.79
CA ALA A 132 -14.85 -4.54 3.88
C ALA A 132 -15.62 -3.28 3.45
N LEU A 133 -15.33 -2.74 2.27
CA LEU A 133 -15.99 -1.55 1.73
C LEU A 133 -17.44 -1.79 1.29
N ARG A 134 -17.86 -3.04 1.05
CA ARG A 134 -19.27 -3.37 0.74
C ARG A 134 -20.13 -3.52 2.00
N GLU A 135 -19.50 -3.76 3.15
CA GLU A 135 -20.18 -3.97 4.43
C GLU A 135 -20.37 -2.68 5.25
N GLY A 136 -19.58 -1.64 4.96
CA GLY A 136 -19.68 -0.30 5.55
C GLY A 136 -20.73 0.58 4.86
#